data_AF-A0A3B9S164-F1
#
_entry.id   AF-A0A3B9S164-F1
#
_cell.length_a   1.000
_cell.length_b   1.000
_cell.length_c   1.000
_cell.angle_alpha   90.00
_cell.angle_beta   90.00
_cell.angle_gamma   90.00
#
_symmetry.space_group_name_H-M   'P 1'
#
loop_
_entity.id
_entity.type
_entity.pdbx_description
1 polymer ?
#
loop_
_entity_poly.entity_id
_entity_poly.type
_entity_poly.pdbx_seq_one_letter_code
_entity_poly.pdbx_strand_id
1 'polypeptide(L)'
;MQLKSESNIRAISSTQWNSLSGTEFPFSEHAFLEALEESACVGEDSGWKPCHLVLWEDQKLQGALCLYEKNNGYGEYIFDWGWAKAYEQQGLNYYPKLVSAIPFTPATGAKLLVHPKADINNVRKKLMEGALKIMRDRQCTSLHFLFIKAEELPAFTEMGFLIRHSFQ
;
A
#
# COMPACT_ATOMS: atom_id res chain seq x y z
N MET A 1 -8.94 -15.87 9.89
CA MET A 1 -8.24 -14.65 9.43
C MET A 1 -9.07 -13.37 9.61
N GLN A 2 -8.49 -12.29 10.12
CA GLN A 2 -9.09 -10.97 10.37
C GLN A 2 -8.25 -9.85 9.74
N LEU A 3 -8.87 -8.93 9.01
CA LEU A 3 -8.20 -7.74 8.46
C LEU A 3 -8.29 -6.58 9.46
N LYS A 4 -7.21 -5.80 9.56
CA LYS A 4 -7.16 -4.55 10.31
C LYS A 4 -6.34 -3.51 9.55
N SER A 5 -6.76 -2.24 9.62
CA SER A 5 -5.99 -1.11 9.12
C SER A 5 -5.37 -0.39 10.32
N GLU A 6 -4.05 -0.25 10.33
CA GLU A 6 -3.30 0.42 11.39
C GLU A 6 -2.81 1.78 10.87
N SER A 7 -3.06 2.84 11.64
CA SER A 7 -2.65 4.20 11.29
C SER A 7 -1.18 4.51 11.61
N ASN A 8 -0.44 3.53 12.16
CA ASN A 8 0.96 3.67 12.52
C ASN A 8 1.63 2.28 12.54
N ILE A 9 2.85 2.19 12.04
CA ILE A 9 3.58 0.92 11.96
C ILE A 9 3.97 0.36 13.33
N ARG A 10 4.12 1.20 14.37
CA ARG A 10 4.41 0.80 15.76
C ARG A 10 3.25 0.03 16.40
N ALA A 11 2.04 0.07 15.83
CA ALA A 11 0.94 -0.78 16.28
C ALA A 11 1.16 -2.27 15.96
N ILE A 12 2.15 -2.58 15.10
CA ILE A 12 2.49 -3.93 14.67
C ILE A 12 3.90 -4.25 15.20
N SER A 13 4.07 -5.45 15.74
CA SER A 13 5.39 -5.92 16.21
C SER A 13 6.39 -5.97 15.05
N SER A 14 7.56 -5.35 15.23
CA SER A 14 8.66 -5.39 14.26
C SER A 14 9.09 -6.82 13.93
N THR A 15 9.13 -7.71 14.93
CA THR A 15 9.44 -9.13 14.72
C THR A 15 8.42 -9.83 13.83
N GLN A 16 7.13 -9.57 14.02
CA GLN A 16 6.10 -10.16 13.16
C GLN A 16 6.10 -9.54 11.76
N TRP A 17 6.25 -8.22 11.65
CA TRP A 17 6.34 -7.53 10.37
C TRP A 17 7.51 -8.04 9.53
N ASN A 18 8.72 -8.04 10.11
CA ASN A 18 9.95 -8.47 9.44
C ASN A 18 10.00 -10.00 9.18
N SER A 19 8.99 -10.76 9.63
CA SER A 19 8.85 -12.19 9.27
C SER A 19 8.14 -12.42 7.95
N LEU A 20 7.51 -11.38 7.37
CA LEU A 20 6.84 -11.46 6.08
C LEU A 20 7.86 -11.48 4.93
N SER A 21 7.62 -12.26 3.89
CA SER A 21 8.42 -12.18 2.66
C SER A 21 8.25 -10.81 2.01
N GLY A 22 9.33 -10.27 1.46
CA GLY A 22 9.40 -8.94 0.89
C GLY A 22 9.94 -7.88 1.84
N THR A 23 10.12 -8.18 3.13
CA THR A 23 10.80 -7.29 4.09
C THR A 23 12.32 -7.47 4.08
N GLU A 24 12.88 -8.41 3.32
CA GLU A 24 14.31 -8.41 2.99
C GLU A 24 14.72 -7.22 2.09
N PHE A 25 13.72 -6.52 1.53
CA PHE A 25 13.90 -5.24 0.89
C PHE A 25 13.96 -4.13 1.97
N PRO A 26 15.09 -3.42 2.14
CA PRO A 26 15.30 -2.52 3.28
C PRO A 26 14.22 -1.46 3.46
N PHE A 27 13.62 -1.02 2.36
CA PHE A 27 12.58 0.01 2.36
C PHE A 27 11.21 -0.49 2.83
N SER A 28 11.01 -1.81 2.91
CA SER A 28 9.83 -2.46 3.48
C SER A 28 10.05 -2.92 4.92
N GLU A 29 11.26 -2.77 5.48
CA GLU A 29 11.53 -3.13 6.88
C GLU A 29 10.76 -2.23 7.84
N HIS A 30 10.35 -2.81 8.98
CA HIS A 30 9.59 -2.10 10.00
C HIS A 30 10.29 -0.80 10.45
N ALA A 31 11.60 -0.86 10.72
CA ALA A 31 12.38 0.28 11.19
C ALA A 31 12.48 1.43 10.16
N PHE A 32 12.51 1.11 8.86
CA PHE A 32 12.52 2.13 7.81
C PHE A 32 11.17 2.87 7.75
N LEU A 33 10.07 2.11 7.77
CA LEU A 33 8.72 2.67 7.78
C LEU A 33 8.49 3.50 9.05
N GLU A 34 8.97 3.02 10.19
CA GLU A 34 8.91 3.72 11.47
C GLU A 34 9.67 5.04 11.41
N ALA A 35 10.88 5.05 10.85
CA ALA A 35 11.66 6.27 10.70
C ALA A 35 10.95 7.33 9.84
N LEU A 36 10.25 6.92 8.77
CA LEU A 36 9.46 7.83 7.94
C LEU A 36 8.27 8.46 8.71
N GLU A 37 7.61 7.66 9.54
CA GLU A 37 6.49 8.14 10.37
C GLU A 37 6.98 9.01 11.53
N GLU A 38 8.06 8.63 12.21
CA GLU A 38 8.63 9.36 13.35
C GLU A 38 9.26 10.70 12.94
N SER A 39 9.87 10.75 11.75
CA SER A 39 10.41 12.00 11.19
C SER A 39 9.36 12.92 10.57
N ALA A 40 8.08 12.53 10.59
CA ALA A 40 6.96 13.25 9.96
C ALA A 40 7.12 13.46 8.44
N CYS A 41 8.00 12.71 7.77
CA CYS A 41 7.97 12.61 6.31
C CYS A 41 6.63 12.02 5.83
N VAL A 42 6.06 11.14 6.65
CA VAL A 42 4.76 10.49 6.45
C VAL A 42 3.88 10.82 7.66
N GLY A 43 2.61 11.13 7.44
CA GLY A 43 1.68 11.56 8.49
C GLY A 43 0.50 12.36 7.93
N GLU A 44 -0.33 12.90 8.83
CA GLU A 44 -1.55 13.63 8.44
C GLU A 44 -1.24 14.85 7.54
N ASP A 45 -0.17 15.58 7.86
CA ASP A 45 0.17 16.84 7.17
C ASP A 45 1.01 16.67 5.89
N SER A 46 1.65 15.52 5.69
CA SER A 46 2.49 15.29 4.50
C SER A 46 1.68 14.86 3.27
N GLY A 47 0.38 14.62 3.47
CA GLY A 47 -0.50 14.02 2.49
C GLY A 47 -0.27 12.52 2.30
N TRP A 48 0.68 11.89 3.00
CA TRP A 48 0.84 10.43 3.10
C TRP A 48 0.27 9.95 4.43
N LYS A 49 -1.04 9.73 4.52
CA LYS A 49 -1.66 9.25 5.77
C LYS A 49 -1.55 7.72 5.87
N PRO A 50 -0.82 7.15 6.84
CA PRO A 50 -0.68 5.69 6.96
C PRO A 50 -2.02 5.02 7.25
N CYS A 51 -2.20 3.85 6.64
CA CYS A 51 -3.33 2.96 6.89
C CYS A 51 -2.98 1.49 6.60
N HIS A 52 -1.78 1.08 7.02
CA HIS A 52 -1.19 -0.25 6.80
C HIS A 52 -2.23 -1.34 7.00
N LEU A 53 -2.51 -2.11 5.95
CA LEU A 53 -3.50 -3.17 5.99
C LEU A 53 -2.80 -4.46 6.38
N VAL A 54 -3.23 -5.07 7.47
CA VAL A 54 -2.67 -6.31 8.01
C VAL A 54 -3.73 -7.41 8.11
N LEU A 55 -3.32 -8.65 7.82
CA LEU A 55 -4.15 -9.84 7.94
C LEU A 55 -3.62 -10.72 9.07
N TRP A 56 -4.46 -10.96 10.08
CA TRP A 56 -4.12 -11.77 11.26
C TRP A 56 -4.83 -13.12 11.24
N GLU A 57 -4.17 -14.14 11.75
CA GLU A 57 -4.77 -15.44 12.07
C GLU A 57 -4.17 -15.95 13.38
N ASP A 58 -5.00 -16.23 14.37
CA ASP A 58 -4.59 -16.71 15.70
C ASP A 58 -3.40 -15.92 16.29
N GLN A 59 -3.50 -14.59 16.27
CA GLN A 59 -2.48 -13.63 16.73
C GLN A 59 -1.15 -13.65 15.96
N LYS A 60 -1.10 -14.30 14.80
CA LYS A 60 0.04 -14.29 13.89
C LYS A 60 -0.28 -13.48 12.65
N LEU A 61 0.61 -12.58 12.31
CA LEU A 61 0.54 -11.80 11.08
C LEU A 61 0.77 -12.74 9.88
N GLN A 62 -0.23 -12.80 9.00
CA GLN A 62 -0.21 -13.63 7.79
C GLN A 62 0.22 -12.83 6.55
N GLY A 63 -0.03 -11.52 6.54
CA GLY A 63 0.38 -10.66 5.45
C GLY A 63 0.05 -9.20 5.71
N ALA A 64 0.61 -8.32 4.88
CA ALA A 64 0.45 -6.88 5.00
C ALA A 64 0.57 -6.13 3.67
N LEU A 65 0.06 -4.90 3.65
CA LEU A 65 0.32 -3.86 2.65
C LEU A 65 0.83 -2.60 3.34
N CYS A 66 1.91 -2.01 2.83
CA CYS A 66 2.27 -0.62 3.15
C CYS A 66 1.29 0.32 2.43
N LEU A 67 0.17 0.63 3.07
CA LEU A 67 -0.96 1.31 2.45
C LEU A 67 -1.13 2.73 3.02
N TYR A 68 -1.35 3.69 2.14
CA TYR A 68 -1.49 5.10 2.51
C TYR A 68 -2.69 5.71 1.79
N GLU A 69 -3.38 6.60 2.49
CA GLU A 69 -4.33 7.52 1.90
C GLU A 69 -3.58 8.78 1.47
N LYS A 70 -3.67 9.09 0.18
CA LYS A 70 -2.95 10.18 -0.47
C LYS A 70 -3.92 11.30 -0.82
N ASN A 71 -3.58 12.50 -0.34
CA ASN A 71 -4.31 13.74 -0.63
C ASN A 71 -3.63 14.62 -1.70
N ASN A 72 -2.46 14.19 -2.19
CA ASN A 72 -1.70 14.82 -3.25
C ASN A 72 -0.80 13.75 -3.93
N GLY A 73 -0.21 14.10 -5.07
CA GLY A 73 0.70 13.21 -5.82
C GLY A 73 2.18 13.36 -5.48
N TYR A 74 2.53 14.15 -4.45
CA TYR A 74 3.93 14.41 -4.10
C TYR A 74 4.58 13.18 -3.45
N GLY A 75 5.84 12.94 -3.82
CA GLY A 75 6.66 11.85 -3.28
C GLY A 75 6.38 10.47 -3.86
N GLU A 76 5.43 10.33 -4.79
CA GLU A 76 5.12 9.06 -5.46
C GLU A 76 6.09 8.75 -6.60
N TYR A 77 6.77 9.77 -7.15
CA TYR A 77 7.64 9.68 -8.33
C TYR A 77 6.96 9.12 -9.58
N ILE A 78 5.63 9.07 -9.58
CA ILE A 78 4.76 8.89 -10.74
C ILE A 78 3.71 10.01 -10.66
N PHE A 79 3.77 10.96 -11.59
CA PHE A 79 2.96 12.18 -11.51
C PHE A 79 1.58 11.96 -12.11
N ASP A 80 0.54 12.13 -11.29
CA ASP A 80 -0.86 11.96 -11.71
C ASP A 80 -1.52 13.26 -12.20
N TRP A 81 -0.74 14.26 -12.59
CA TRP A 81 -1.27 15.60 -12.90
C TRP A 81 -2.27 15.55 -14.06
N GLY A 82 -2.02 14.70 -15.05
CA GLY A 82 -2.95 14.47 -16.16
C GLY A 82 -4.28 13.86 -15.70
N TRP A 83 -4.25 12.90 -14.78
CA TRP A 83 -5.45 12.29 -14.22
C TRP A 83 -6.23 13.26 -13.33
N ALA A 84 -5.53 13.96 -12.44
CA ALA A 84 -6.14 14.95 -11.57
C ALA A 84 -6.84 16.06 -12.38
N LYS A 85 -6.17 16.56 -13.43
CA LYS A 85 -6.74 17.56 -14.35
C LYS A 85 -7.96 17.02 -15.10
N ALA A 86 -7.93 15.78 -15.58
CA ALA A 86 -9.06 15.18 -16.28
C ALA A 86 -10.30 15.02 -15.36
N TYR A 87 -10.10 14.66 -14.09
CA TYR A 87 -11.17 14.60 -13.09
C TYR A 87 -11.75 15.99 -12.82
N GLU A 88 -10.89 16.98 -12.57
CA GLU A 88 -11.30 18.37 -12.33
C GLU A 88 -12.10 18.94 -13.50
N GLN A 89 -11.71 18.65 -14.74
CA GLN A 89 -12.46 19.04 -15.95
C GLN A 89 -13.87 18.46 -16.02
N GLN A 90 -14.15 17.37 -15.30
CA GLN A 90 -15.47 16.77 -15.18
C GLN A 90 -16.16 17.11 -13.84
N GLY A 91 -15.61 18.05 -13.06
CA GLY A 91 -16.12 18.42 -11.75
C GLY A 91 -15.98 17.31 -10.69
N LEU A 92 -15.07 16.35 -10.90
CA LEU A 92 -14.80 15.25 -9.99
C LEU A 92 -13.53 15.52 -9.20
N ASN A 93 -13.49 15.01 -7.96
CA ASN A 93 -12.27 15.03 -7.15
C ASN A 93 -11.42 13.80 -7.50
N TYR A 94 -10.11 13.99 -7.71
CA TYR A 94 -9.16 12.89 -7.89
C TYR A 94 -8.61 12.35 -6.55
N TYR A 95 -8.49 13.21 -5.55
CA TYR A 95 -8.07 12.85 -4.18
C TYR A 95 -9.28 12.84 -3.23
N PRO A 96 -9.25 12.06 -2.13
CA PRO A 96 -8.20 11.13 -1.76
C PRO A 96 -8.15 9.90 -2.67
N LYS A 97 -6.97 9.31 -2.79
CA LYS A 97 -6.77 7.98 -3.37
C LYS A 97 -6.01 7.09 -2.39
N LEU A 98 -6.11 5.77 -2.55
CA LEU A 98 -5.24 4.84 -1.83
C LEU A 98 -4.03 4.46 -2.66
N VAL A 99 -2.89 4.35 -2.01
CA VAL A 99 -1.63 3.95 -2.63
C VAL A 99 -0.92 2.94 -1.74
N SER A 100 -0.58 1.79 -2.31
CA SER A 100 0.41 0.87 -1.75
C SER A 100 1.75 1.10 -2.42
N ALA A 101 2.69 1.67 -1.66
CA ALA A 101 4.03 2.05 -2.12
C ALA A 101 4.97 2.21 -0.91
N ILE A 102 6.26 2.38 -1.17
CA ILE A 102 7.15 2.92 -0.14
C ILE A 102 7.29 4.43 -0.37
N PRO A 103 6.93 5.29 0.61
CA PRO A 103 7.00 6.73 0.44
C PRO A 103 8.41 7.20 0.06
N PHE A 104 8.47 8.17 -0.85
CA PHE A 104 9.69 8.79 -1.35
C PHE A 104 10.74 7.85 -1.94
N THR A 105 10.36 6.61 -2.26
CA THR A 105 11.28 5.55 -2.67
C THR A 105 10.77 4.88 -3.95
N PRO A 106 11.19 5.34 -5.15
CA PRO A 106 10.75 4.80 -6.44
C PRO A 106 11.43 3.46 -6.78
N ALA A 107 11.39 2.52 -5.85
CA ALA A 107 12.12 1.27 -5.97
C ALA A 107 11.16 0.08 -6.07
N THR A 108 11.44 -0.79 -7.04
CA THR A 108 10.67 -2.01 -7.29
C THR A 108 10.84 -2.99 -6.15
N GLY A 109 9.72 -3.41 -5.55
CA GLY A 109 9.70 -4.30 -4.42
C GLY A 109 8.32 -4.92 -4.23
N ALA A 110 8.24 -6.01 -3.46
CA ALA A 110 6.98 -6.69 -3.18
C ALA A 110 6.01 -5.71 -2.50
N LYS A 111 4.75 -5.70 -2.92
CA LYS A 111 3.68 -4.92 -2.28
C LYS A 111 2.71 -5.79 -1.50
N LEU A 112 2.56 -7.04 -1.90
CA LEU A 112 1.80 -8.05 -1.20
C LEU A 112 2.75 -8.84 -0.28
N LEU A 113 2.98 -8.33 0.93
CA LEU A 113 3.82 -8.98 1.93
C LEU A 113 3.06 -10.17 2.52
N VAL A 114 3.65 -11.36 2.50
CA VAL A 114 3.00 -12.59 2.94
C VAL A 114 3.95 -13.41 3.79
N HIS A 115 3.45 -13.95 4.89
CA HIS A 115 4.22 -14.82 5.76
C HIS A 115 4.61 -16.11 5.01
N PRO A 116 5.88 -16.57 5.05
CA PRO A 116 6.37 -17.70 4.25
C PRO A 116 5.62 -19.03 4.42
N LYS A 117 4.94 -19.20 5.56
CA LYS A 117 4.17 -20.41 5.89
C LYS A 117 2.66 -20.28 5.62
N ALA A 118 2.21 -19.12 5.13
CA ALA A 118 0.79 -18.88 4.87
C ALA A 118 0.41 -19.34 3.44
N ASP A 119 -0.89 -19.52 3.21
CA ASP A 119 -1.43 -19.70 1.86
C ASP A 119 -1.32 -18.38 1.08
N ILE A 120 -0.31 -18.31 0.20
CA ILE A 120 0.03 -17.08 -0.52
C ILE A 120 -1.12 -16.53 -1.36
N ASN A 121 -1.88 -17.39 -2.03
CA ASN A 121 -2.95 -16.94 -2.92
C ASN A 121 -4.14 -16.42 -2.12
N ASN A 122 -4.52 -17.13 -1.06
CA ASN A 122 -5.61 -16.72 -0.18
C ASN A 122 -5.27 -15.42 0.57
N VAL A 123 -4.05 -15.27 1.09
CA VAL A 123 -3.62 -14.04 1.78
C VAL A 123 -3.60 -12.85 0.82
N ARG A 124 -2.99 -12.99 -0.36
CA ARG A 124 -2.95 -11.94 -1.39
C ARG A 124 -4.35 -11.46 -1.77
N LYS A 125 -5.25 -12.41 -2.04
CA LYS A 125 -6.65 -12.13 -2.36
C LYS A 125 -7.33 -11.32 -1.26
N LYS A 126 -7.23 -11.78 0.01
CA LYS A 126 -7.83 -11.09 1.16
C LYS A 126 -7.27 -9.69 1.37
N LEU A 127 -5.95 -9.49 1.19
CA LEU A 127 -5.34 -8.16 1.29
C LEU A 127 -5.88 -7.21 0.20
N MET A 128 -5.98 -7.68 -1.05
CA MET A 128 -6.53 -6.86 -2.14
C MET A 128 -8.02 -6.55 -1.95
N GLU A 129 -8.83 -7.55 -1.55
CA GLU A 129 -10.25 -7.34 -1.21
C GLU A 129 -10.41 -6.34 -0.05
N GLY A 130 -9.54 -6.44 0.96
CA GLY A 130 -9.49 -5.52 2.09
C GLY A 130 -9.12 -4.09 1.67
N ALA A 131 -8.11 -3.93 0.82
CA ALA A 131 -7.71 -2.61 0.32
C ALA A 131 -8.83 -1.97 -0.52
N LEU A 132 -9.49 -2.76 -1.38
CA LEU A 132 -10.66 -2.31 -2.14
C LEU A 132 -11.84 -1.93 -1.22
N LYS A 133 -12.02 -2.65 -0.10
CA LYS A 133 -13.01 -2.29 0.91
C LYS A 133 -12.66 -0.96 1.59
N ILE A 134 -11.42 -0.76 2.03
CA ILE A 134 -10.98 0.52 2.61
C ILE A 134 -11.19 1.65 1.61
N MET A 135 -10.86 1.45 0.33
CA MET A 135 -11.08 2.43 -0.73
C MET A 135 -12.53 2.91 -0.76
N ARG A 136 -13.49 1.97 -0.75
CA ARG A 136 -14.92 2.27 -0.75
C ARG A 136 -15.37 2.93 0.55
N ASP A 137 -14.98 2.39 1.69
CA ASP A 137 -15.40 2.88 3.01
C ASP A 137 -14.92 4.32 3.26
N ARG A 138 -13.73 4.68 2.75
CA ARG A 138 -13.14 6.02 2.86
C ARG A 138 -13.42 6.93 1.66
N GLN A 139 -14.27 6.48 0.73
CA GLN A 139 -14.63 7.23 -0.48
C GLN A 139 -13.40 7.67 -1.31
N CYS A 140 -12.34 6.87 -1.29
CA CYS A 140 -11.19 7.09 -2.16
C CYS A 140 -11.55 6.77 -3.61
N THR A 141 -11.06 7.59 -4.53
CA THR A 141 -11.44 7.54 -5.96
C THR A 141 -10.80 6.35 -6.69
N SER A 142 -9.64 5.91 -6.22
CA SER A 142 -8.80 4.90 -6.86
C SER A 142 -7.84 4.26 -5.86
N LEU A 143 -7.34 3.08 -6.21
CA LEU A 143 -6.34 2.31 -5.47
C LEU A 143 -5.18 1.96 -6.41
N HIS A 144 -3.97 2.32 -6.02
CA HIS A 144 -2.77 2.11 -6.83
C HIS A 144 -1.75 1.25 -6.08
N PHE A 145 -1.07 0.39 -6.81
CA PHE A 145 0.10 -0.35 -6.31
C PHE A 145 1.29 0.06 -7.18
N LEU A 146 2.24 0.80 -6.60
CA LEU A 146 3.35 1.39 -7.37
C LEU A 146 4.62 0.55 -7.25
N PHE A 147 5.43 0.53 -8.30
CA PHE A 147 6.72 -0.19 -8.32
C PHE A 147 6.59 -1.64 -7.83
N ILE A 148 5.57 -2.35 -8.33
CA ILE A 148 5.35 -3.78 -8.03
C ILE A 148 6.36 -4.66 -8.75
N LYS A 149 6.65 -5.84 -8.20
CA LYS A 149 7.44 -6.84 -8.93
C LYS A 149 6.62 -7.43 -10.08
N ALA A 150 7.28 -7.80 -11.18
CA ALA A 150 6.63 -8.47 -12.31
C ALA A 150 5.93 -9.78 -11.90
N GLU A 151 6.47 -10.47 -10.88
CA GLU A 151 5.92 -11.70 -10.29
C GLU A 151 4.57 -11.51 -9.60
N GLU A 152 4.24 -10.28 -9.16
CA GLU A 152 2.95 -9.98 -8.53
C GLU A 152 1.87 -9.61 -9.54
N LEU A 153 2.26 -9.31 -10.79
CA LEU A 153 1.38 -8.85 -11.85
C LEU A 153 0.18 -9.79 -12.08
N PRO A 154 0.35 -11.13 -12.15
CA PRO A 154 -0.78 -12.04 -12.34
C PRO A 154 -1.86 -11.88 -11.27
N ALA A 155 -1.46 -11.80 -9.99
CA ALA A 155 -2.38 -11.66 -8.87
C ALA A 155 -3.21 -10.36 -8.95
N PHE A 156 -2.59 -9.26 -9.40
CA PHE A 156 -3.31 -8.00 -9.62
C PHE A 156 -4.26 -8.08 -10.82
N THR A 157 -3.79 -8.63 -11.95
CA THR A 157 -4.63 -8.74 -13.17
C THR A 157 -5.82 -9.66 -13.00
N GLU A 158 -5.68 -10.76 -12.26
CA GLU A 158 -6.78 -11.68 -11.91
C GLU A 158 -7.86 -11.00 -11.07
N MET A 159 -7.48 -10.01 -10.26
CA MET A 159 -8.40 -9.17 -9.46
C MET A 159 -8.96 -7.97 -10.25
N GLY A 160 -8.64 -7.84 -11.54
CA GLY A 160 -9.15 -6.78 -12.41
C GLY A 160 -8.39 -5.45 -12.31
N PHE A 161 -7.21 -5.40 -11.68
CA PHE A 161 -6.37 -4.20 -11.72
C PHE A 161 -5.81 -3.98 -13.11
N LEU A 162 -5.70 -2.70 -13.50
CA LEU A 162 -5.14 -2.29 -14.78
C LEU A 162 -3.67 -1.94 -14.63
N ILE A 163 -2.87 -2.38 -15.61
CA ILE A 163 -1.45 -2.02 -15.68
C ILE A 163 -1.33 -0.61 -16.23
N ARG A 164 -0.62 0.25 -15.50
CA ARG A 164 -0.19 1.55 -15.99
C ARG A 164 1.31 1.53 -16.22
N HIS A 165 1.72 1.69 -17.47
CA HIS A 165 3.10 1.98 -17.79
C HIS A 165 3.35 3.48 -17.60
N SER A 166 4.47 3.82 -16.98
CA SER A 166 4.96 5.19 -16.87
C SER A 166 6.44 5.17 -17.17
N PHE A 167 6.90 6.16 -17.92
CA PHE A 167 8.31 6.36 -18.22
C PHE A 167 8.90 7.27 -17.14
N GLN A 168 10.01 6.85 -16.55
CA GLN A 168 10.84 7.69 -15.68
C GLN A 168 12.00 8.26 -16.49
#